data_AF-A0A9P4MTJ9-F1
#
_entry.id   AF-A0A9P4MTJ9-F1
#
_cell.length_a   1.000
_cell.length_b   1.000
_cell.length_c   1.000
_cell.angle_alpha   90.00
_cell.angle_beta   90.00
_cell.angle_gamma   90.00
#
_symmetry.space_group_name_H-M   'P 1'
#
loop_
_entity.id
_entity.type
_entity.pdbx_description
1 polymer ?
#
loop_
_entity_poly.entity_id
_entity_poly.type
_entity_poly.pdbx_seq_one_letter_code
_entity_poly.pdbx_strand_id
1 'polypeptide(L)'
;MSDDEVDHELLNLLRKSLGLGEKDSSLPPETGVLTDAEYIYNNSTDVALDMRHTKIAAMEILSQMNQREYSTKTWSSHELHPKEKNESTVNFIFTMDLLNFSFWSEKSEEERFSVSWKGKKWTGYWSLVAALQRGLEEGLPITTPEFWADELECSEEVLRRVFRSATKEEMPMFEERVKCLREAGRVIEEEFDGSVITLIEDAKNSAAGLVNILAERFSCFRDEAKFERRKVRLLKRAQIFVADLWAAFEGEGYGRFHDIDKITMFADYRVPQMLHSLGALSFCPPLEGRIRRKLPIESGESWEIQIRGCSIWAIELLRREIIKLDPEAKVNAILIDFLLYDLAKEKERNGEEAIPHHRTRSIWY
;
A
#
# COMPACT_ATOMS: atom_id res chain seq x y z
N MET A 1 12.17 -56.54 -8.83
CA MET A 1 11.27 -55.36 -8.82
C MET A 1 12.20 -54.17 -8.66
N SER A 2 12.27 -53.28 -9.65
CA SER A 2 13.31 -52.24 -9.70
C SER A 2 12.97 -51.07 -8.78
N ASP A 3 13.81 -50.82 -7.79
CA ASP A 3 13.75 -49.69 -6.84
C ASP A 3 14.14 -48.33 -7.47
N ASP A 4 14.09 -48.19 -8.81
CA ASP A 4 14.51 -47.00 -9.54
C ASP A 4 13.33 -46.19 -10.14
N GLU A 5 12.09 -46.46 -9.72
CA GLU A 5 10.96 -45.63 -10.13
C GLU A 5 10.92 -44.33 -9.30
N VAL A 6 11.04 -43.22 -10.00
CA VAL A 6 10.93 -41.88 -9.43
C VAL A 6 9.55 -41.71 -8.78
N ASP A 7 9.54 -41.52 -7.46
CA ASP A 7 8.32 -41.26 -6.69
C ASP A 7 7.74 -39.89 -7.07
N HIS A 8 6.81 -39.92 -8.02
CA HIS A 8 6.12 -38.74 -8.53
C HIS A 8 5.24 -38.07 -7.47
N GLU A 9 4.80 -38.80 -6.43
CA GLU A 9 4.03 -38.25 -5.33
C GLU A 9 4.93 -37.43 -4.40
N LEU A 10 6.10 -37.95 -4.04
CA LEU A 10 7.12 -37.24 -3.29
C LEU A 10 7.63 -36.00 -4.06
N LEU A 11 7.86 -36.12 -5.37
CA LEU A 11 8.23 -34.98 -6.22
C LEU A 11 7.15 -33.91 -6.25
N ASN A 12 5.87 -34.29 -6.30
CA ASN A 12 4.77 -33.34 -6.26
C ASN A 12 4.62 -32.69 -4.88
N LEU A 13 4.85 -33.44 -3.80
CA LEU A 13 4.93 -32.92 -2.43
C LEU A 13 6.08 -31.92 -2.27
N LEU A 14 7.26 -32.23 -2.81
CA LEU A 14 8.42 -31.35 -2.82
C LEU A 14 8.19 -30.11 -3.69
N ARG A 15 7.54 -30.27 -4.85
CA ARG A 15 7.14 -29.13 -5.68
C ARG A 15 6.14 -28.24 -4.94
N LYS A 16 5.14 -28.82 -4.26
CA LYS A 16 4.19 -28.05 -3.43
C LYS A 16 4.88 -27.33 -2.27
N SER A 17 5.79 -27.99 -1.55
CA SER A 17 6.52 -27.36 -0.43
C SER A 17 7.50 -26.26 -0.89
N LEU A 18 7.98 -26.35 -2.14
CA LEU A 18 8.82 -25.34 -2.78
C LEU A 18 8.01 -24.29 -3.59
N GLY A 19 6.68 -24.37 -3.62
CA GLY A 19 5.82 -23.44 -4.37
C GLY A 19 5.88 -23.59 -5.90
N LEU A 20 6.36 -24.73 -6.40
CA LEU A 20 6.53 -25.10 -7.81
C LEU A 20 5.46 -26.09 -8.34
N GLY A 21 4.44 -26.42 -7.53
CA GLY A 21 3.33 -27.27 -7.94
C GLY A 21 2.25 -26.48 -8.70
N GLU A 22 1.41 -27.18 -9.49
CA GLU A 22 0.19 -26.57 -10.05
C GLU A 22 -0.65 -25.96 -8.91
N LYS A 23 -0.98 -24.67 -9.02
CA LYS A 23 -1.88 -24.01 -8.07
C LYS A 23 -3.24 -24.69 -8.21
N ASP A 24 -3.70 -25.34 -7.14
CA ASP A 24 -5.04 -25.88 -7.07
C ASP A 24 -6.04 -24.73 -7.15
N SER A 25 -6.68 -24.56 -8.30
CA SER A 25 -7.64 -23.49 -8.55
C SER A 25 -8.92 -23.60 -7.70
N SER A 26 -9.08 -24.68 -6.93
CA SER A 26 -10.19 -24.86 -5.99
C SER A 26 -9.94 -24.21 -4.62
N LEU A 27 -8.69 -23.89 -4.26
CA LEU A 27 -8.38 -23.24 -2.99
C LEU A 27 -8.71 -21.75 -3.05
N PRO A 28 -9.24 -21.17 -1.95
CA PRO A 28 -9.44 -19.71 -1.86
C PRO A 28 -8.13 -18.95 -2.12
N PRO A 29 -8.15 -17.86 -2.91
CA PRO A 29 -6.95 -17.06 -3.17
C PRO A 29 -6.32 -16.52 -1.88
N GLU A 30 -4.99 -16.55 -1.80
CA GLU A 30 -4.21 -15.98 -0.70
C GLU A 30 -3.18 -14.99 -1.22
N THR A 31 -2.95 -13.87 -0.52
CA THR A 31 -1.94 -12.88 -0.92
C THR A 31 -0.52 -13.38 -0.63
N GLY A 32 -0.36 -14.22 0.41
CA GLY A 32 0.93 -14.66 0.94
C GLY A 32 1.66 -13.60 1.79
N VAL A 33 1.15 -12.35 1.82
CA VAL A 33 1.79 -11.24 2.51
C VAL A 33 1.88 -11.48 4.02
N LEU A 34 0.80 -11.98 4.64
CA LEU A 34 0.80 -12.20 6.09
C LEU A 34 1.76 -13.31 6.51
N THR A 35 1.83 -14.41 5.74
CA THR A 35 2.79 -15.50 5.97
C THR A 35 4.23 -15.03 5.80
N ASP A 36 4.49 -14.19 4.81
CA ASP A 36 5.82 -13.63 4.59
C ASP A 36 6.19 -12.59 5.66
N ALA A 37 5.24 -11.80 6.15
CA ALA A 37 5.42 -10.88 7.27
C ALA A 37 5.76 -11.63 8.58
N GLU A 38 5.06 -12.74 8.86
CA GLU A 38 5.39 -13.63 9.99
C GLU A 38 6.80 -14.20 9.85
N TYR A 39 7.18 -14.63 8.63
CA TYR A 39 8.52 -15.12 8.36
C TYR A 39 9.58 -14.03 8.58
N ILE A 40 9.34 -12.80 8.10
CA ILE A 40 10.25 -11.67 8.34
C ILE A 40 10.37 -11.43 9.85
N TYR A 41 9.25 -11.28 10.55
CA TYR A 41 9.23 -11.10 12.01
C TYR A 41 10.05 -12.14 12.76
N ASN A 42 9.85 -13.43 12.48
CA ASN A 42 10.54 -14.53 13.16
C ASN A 42 12.05 -14.56 12.90
N ASN A 43 12.52 -13.88 11.84
CA ASN A 43 13.93 -13.84 11.46
C ASN A 43 14.52 -12.42 11.50
N SER A 44 13.80 -11.44 12.06
CA SER A 44 14.28 -10.08 12.26
C SER A 44 15.20 -9.98 13.48
N THR A 45 16.31 -9.28 13.33
CA THR A 45 17.28 -9.01 14.40
C THR A 45 17.40 -7.54 14.76
N ASP A 46 17.02 -6.65 13.85
CA ASP A 46 17.15 -5.20 13.96
C ASP A 46 15.83 -4.50 14.31
N VAL A 47 14.71 -5.20 14.12
CA VAL A 47 13.36 -4.71 14.43
C VAL A 47 12.63 -5.75 15.29
N ALA A 48 12.16 -5.34 16.46
CA ALA A 48 11.48 -6.22 17.40
C ALA A 48 10.12 -5.65 17.83
N LEU A 49 9.16 -6.53 18.06
CA LEU A 49 7.86 -6.18 18.60
C LEU A 49 7.83 -6.37 20.11
N ASP A 50 7.19 -5.46 20.83
CA ASP A 50 6.94 -5.60 22.26
C ASP A 50 5.50 -6.08 22.49
N MET A 51 5.37 -7.32 22.97
CA MET A 51 4.05 -7.95 23.18
C MET A 51 3.20 -7.26 24.26
N ARG A 52 3.82 -6.64 25.26
CA ARG A 52 3.10 -5.92 26.30
C ARG A 52 2.55 -4.61 25.75
N HIS A 53 3.38 -3.84 25.07
CA HIS A 53 2.96 -2.59 24.45
C HIS A 53 1.99 -2.82 23.29
N THR A 54 2.09 -3.95 22.59
CA THR A 54 1.08 -4.36 21.59
C THR A 54 -0.31 -4.47 22.22
N LYS A 55 -0.44 -5.10 23.41
CA LYS A 55 -1.74 -5.18 24.10
C LYS A 55 -2.25 -3.82 24.56
N ILE A 56 -1.37 -2.96 25.05
CA ILE A 56 -1.73 -1.59 25.47
C ILE A 56 -2.19 -0.78 24.26
N ALA A 57 -1.46 -0.85 23.15
CA ALA A 57 -1.81 -0.20 21.90
C ALA A 57 -3.14 -0.71 21.33
N ALA A 58 -3.44 -2.00 21.43
CA ALA A 58 -4.73 -2.56 21.02
C ALA A 58 -5.90 -1.94 21.80
N MET A 59 -5.76 -1.76 23.13
CA MET A 59 -6.77 -1.10 23.96
C MET A 59 -6.98 0.37 23.56
N GLU A 60 -5.88 1.10 23.33
CA GLU A 60 -5.94 2.50 22.91
C GLU A 60 -6.59 2.65 21.53
N ILE A 61 -6.19 1.81 20.56
CA ILE A 61 -6.75 1.81 19.20
C ILE A 61 -8.26 1.51 19.25
N LEU A 62 -8.68 0.47 19.99
CA LEU A 62 -10.10 0.14 20.13
C LEU A 62 -10.89 1.30 20.75
N SER A 63 -10.34 1.94 21.78
CA SER A 63 -10.94 3.14 22.40
C SER A 63 -11.11 4.29 21.39
N GLN A 64 -10.06 4.60 20.62
CA GLN A 64 -10.08 5.65 19.60
C GLN A 64 -11.08 5.33 18.46
N MET A 65 -11.12 4.08 18.00
CA MET A 65 -12.07 3.64 16.97
C MET A 65 -13.51 3.83 17.43
N ASN A 66 -13.82 3.45 18.67
CA ASN A 66 -15.16 3.59 19.25
C ASN A 66 -15.55 5.06 19.46
N GLN A 67 -14.63 5.91 19.94
CA GLN A 67 -14.89 7.33 20.15
C GLN A 67 -15.14 8.09 18.84
N ARG A 68 -14.50 7.69 17.75
CA ARG A 68 -14.57 8.36 16.45
C ARG A 68 -15.62 7.76 15.52
N GLU A 69 -16.28 6.66 15.92
CA GLU A 69 -17.11 5.83 15.04
C GLU A 69 -16.39 5.52 13.71
N TYR A 70 -15.08 5.19 13.81
CA TYR A 70 -14.19 5.14 12.64
C TYR A 70 -14.65 4.06 11.65
N SER A 71 -14.82 4.43 10.40
CA SER A 71 -15.34 3.55 9.35
C SER A 71 -14.80 3.92 7.97
N THR A 72 -15.13 3.12 6.96
CA THR A 72 -14.81 3.36 5.55
C THR A 72 -15.28 4.72 5.04
N LYS A 73 -16.33 5.29 5.65
CA LYS A 73 -16.88 6.61 5.30
C LYS A 73 -15.87 7.75 5.46
N THR A 74 -14.83 7.56 6.28
CA THR A 74 -13.74 8.53 6.40
C THR A 74 -13.05 8.76 5.05
N TRP A 75 -12.87 7.71 4.23
CA TRP A 75 -12.25 7.83 2.91
C TRP A 75 -13.09 8.72 1.98
N SER A 76 -14.38 8.45 1.87
CA SER A 76 -15.29 9.22 1.00
C SER A 76 -15.59 10.62 1.54
N SER A 77 -15.26 10.91 2.80
CA SER A 77 -15.46 12.25 3.39
C SER A 77 -14.48 13.30 2.85
N HIS A 78 -13.28 12.91 2.40
CA HIS A 78 -12.22 13.87 2.06
C HIS A 78 -12.54 14.71 0.80
N GLU A 79 -12.20 16.00 0.82
CA GLU A 79 -12.60 16.97 -0.22
C GLU A 79 -12.04 16.69 -1.61
N LEU A 80 -10.94 15.94 -1.69
CA LEU A 80 -10.24 15.63 -2.94
C LEU A 80 -10.67 14.31 -3.58
N HIS A 81 -11.37 13.44 -2.86
CA HIS A 81 -11.81 12.16 -3.39
C HIS A 81 -13.11 12.30 -4.19
N PRO A 82 -13.29 11.53 -5.29
CA PRO A 82 -14.55 11.48 -6.00
C PRO A 82 -15.70 11.10 -5.06
N LYS A 83 -16.86 11.73 -5.25
CA LYS A 83 -18.07 11.48 -4.43
C LYS A 83 -19.06 10.53 -5.11
N GLU A 84 -18.93 10.38 -6.42
CA GLU A 84 -19.74 9.46 -7.19
C GLU A 84 -19.24 8.02 -7.00
N LYS A 85 -20.06 7.03 -7.34
CA LYS A 85 -19.73 5.61 -7.25
C LYS A 85 -19.91 4.97 -8.64
N ASN A 86 -19.10 5.42 -9.59
CA ASN A 86 -19.16 4.98 -10.99
C ASN A 86 -17.76 4.59 -11.50
N GLU A 87 -17.69 4.18 -12.76
CA GLU A 87 -16.45 3.78 -13.43
C GLU A 87 -15.36 4.87 -13.40
N SER A 88 -15.74 6.16 -13.50
CA SER A 88 -14.75 7.25 -13.39
C SER A 88 -14.08 7.28 -12.02
N THR A 89 -14.78 6.86 -10.96
CA THR A 89 -14.24 6.76 -9.61
C THR A 89 -13.26 5.59 -9.50
N VAL A 90 -13.56 4.45 -10.13
CA VAL A 90 -12.63 3.32 -10.23
C VAL A 90 -11.34 3.73 -10.95
N ASN A 91 -11.48 4.35 -12.12
CA ASN A 91 -10.35 4.81 -12.92
C ASN A 91 -9.49 5.83 -12.15
N PHE A 92 -10.12 6.76 -11.42
CA PHE A 92 -9.42 7.70 -10.56
C PHE A 92 -8.63 6.99 -9.45
N ILE A 93 -9.26 6.05 -8.72
CA ILE A 93 -8.62 5.29 -7.64
C ILE A 93 -7.44 4.48 -8.18
N PHE A 94 -7.63 3.78 -9.31
CA PHE A 94 -6.54 3.00 -9.93
C PHE A 94 -5.35 3.88 -10.31
N THR A 95 -5.60 5.02 -10.94
CA THR A 95 -4.55 6.00 -11.31
C THR A 95 -3.81 6.51 -10.08
N MET A 96 -4.57 6.85 -9.05
CA MET A 96 -4.04 7.38 -7.80
C MET A 96 -3.13 6.36 -7.13
N ASP A 97 -3.57 5.11 -6.99
CA ASP A 97 -2.81 4.05 -6.31
C ASP A 97 -1.62 3.53 -7.14
N LEU A 98 -1.75 3.57 -8.46
CA LEU A 98 -0.65 3.35 -9.39
C LEU A 98 0.47 4.39 -9.22
N LEU A 99 0.18 5.58 -8.67
CA LEU A 99 1.14 6.66 -8.47
C LEU A 99 1.42 6.99 -7.00
N ASN A 100 0.80 6.25 -6.08
CA ASN A 100 0.83 6.48 -4.63
C ASN A 100 2.17 6.04 -4.01
N PHE A 101 3.26 6.75 -4.36
CA PHE A 101 4.57 6.48 -3.80
C PHE A 101 5.56 7.65 -3.64
N SER A 102 6.38 7.64 -2.58
CA SER A 102 7.58 8.43 -2.34
C SER A 102 7.34 9.95 -2.29
N PHE A 103 6.45 10.39 -1.40
CA PHE A 103 6.10 11.82 -1.25
C PHE A 103 6.93 12.60 -0.24
N TRP A 104 7.84 11.94 0.50
CA TRP A 104 8.68 12.64 1.46
C TRP A 104 9.76 13.49 0.75
N SER A 105 10.17 14.58 1.38
CA SER A 105 11.17 15.52 0.86
C SER A 105 12.23 15.83 1.91
N GLU A 106 13.44 16.18 1.45
CA GLU A 106 14.51 16.73 2.30
C GLU A 106 14.39 18.25 2.47
N LYS A 107 13.57 18.89 1.63
CA LYS A 107 13.31 20.32 1.65
C LYS A 107 12.35 20.71 2.78
N SER A 108 12.34 22.00 3.11
CA SER A 108 11.40 22.56 4.09
C SER A 108 9.95 22.48 3.59
N GLU A 109 8.98 22.84 4.43
CA GLU A 109 7.56 22.85 4.04
C GLU A 109 7.25 23.85 2.93
N GLU A 110 8.00 24.94 2.87
CA GLU A 110 7.83 26.00 1.89
C GLU A 110 8.38 25.60 0.53
N GLU A 111 9.49 24.87 0.53
CA GLU A 111 10.26 24.51 -0.66
C GLU A 111 9.88 23.16 -1.27
N ARG A 112 9.31 22.24 -0.47
CA ARG A 112 8.99 20.89 -0.93
C ARG A 112 7.97 20.86 -2.07
N PHE A 113 7.95 19.76 -2.82
CA PHE A 113 6.97 19.53 -3.87
C PHE A 113 5.55 19.79 -3.35
N SER A 114 4.80 20.55 -4.14
CA SER A 114 3.45 20.95 -3.76
C SER A 114 2.62 21.30 -4.96
N VAL A 115 1.31 21.19 -4.81
CA VAL A 115 0.35 21.50 -5.87
C VAL A 115 -0.66 22.50 -5.36
N SER A 116 -0.73 23.66 -6.00
CA SER A 116 -1.77 24.65 -5.73
C SER A 116 -3.03 24.29 -6.51
N TRP A 117 -4.13 24.05 -5.80
CA TRP A 117 -5.44 23.77 -6.38
C TRP A 117 -6.56 24.29 -5.47
N LYS A 118 -7.60 24.89 -6.06
CA LYS A 118 -8.72 25.54 -5.35
C LYS A 118 -8.30 26.50 -4.23
N GLY A 119 -7.26 27.31 -4.47
CA GLY A 119 -6.78 28.31 -3.52
C GLY A 119 -5.99 27.75 -2.32
N LYS A 120 -5.70 26.44 -2.30
CA LYS A 120 -4.94 25.76 -1.25
C LYS A 120 -3.68 25.10 -1.83
N LYS A 121 -2.61 25.10 -1.04
CA LYS A 121 -1.34 24.41 -1.36
C LYS A 121 -1.36 23.02 -0.72
N TRP A 122 -1.26 21.99 -1.55
CA TRP A 122 -1.29 20.59 -1.15
C TRP A 122 0.11 20.00 -1.17
N THR A 123 0.43 19.17 -0.17
CA THR A 123 1.74 18.50 -0.01
C THR A 123 1.55 17.02 0.29
N GLY A 124 2.64 16.25 0.19
CA GLY A 124 2.59 14.80 0.45
C GLY A 124 1.67 14.08 -0.54
N TYR A 125 1.01 13.01 -0.09
CA TYR A 125 -0.01 12.29 -0.86
C TYR A 125 -1.08 13.21 -1.47
N TRP A 126 -1.56 14.21 -0.74
CA TRP A 126 -2.62 15.10 -1.23
C TRP A 126 -2.20 15.96 -2.43
N SER A 127 -0.90 16.19 -2.61
CA SER A 127 -0.40 16.89 -3.81
C SER A 127 -0.60 16.07 -5.09
N LEU A 128 -0.53 14.73 -5.02
CA LEU A 128 -0.84 13.86 -6.15
C LEU A 128 -2.32 13.94 -6.50
N VAL A 129 -3.19 13.78 -5.50
CA VAL A 129 -4.65 13.81 -5.72
C VAL A 129 -5.06 15.17 -6.31
N ALA A 130 -4.49 16.27 -5.80
CA ALA A 130 -4.72 17.61 -6.35
C ALA A 130 -4.18 17.75 -7.79
N ALA A 131 -3.05 17.13 -8.14
CA ALA A 131 -2.52 17.16 -9.50
C ALA A 131 -3.44 16.42 -10.49
N LEU A 132 -3.96 15.25 -10.11
CA LEU A 132 -4.89 14.47 -10.93
C LEU A 132 -6.20 15.22 -11.14
N GLN A 133 -6.79 15.75 -10.06
CA GLN A 133 -8.02 16.55 -10.14
C GLN A 133 -7.84 17.79 -11.02
N ARG A 134 -6.71 18.50 -10.88
CA ARG A 134 -6.37 19.65 -11.71
C ARG A 134 -6.20 19.25 -13.19
N GLY A 135 -5.58 18.10 -13.47
CA GLY A 135 -5.45 17.57 -14.83
C GLY A 135 -6.82 17.33 -15.49
N LEU A 136 -7.74 16.69 -14.75
CA LEU A 136 -9.12 16.47 -15.20
C LEU A 136 -9.87 17.79 -15.45
N GLU A 137 -9.73 18.77 -14.54
CA GLU A 137 -10.34 20.10 -14.70
C GLU A 137 -9.79 20.89 -15.90
N GLU A 138 -8.52 20.65 -16.26
CA GLU A 138 -7.89 21.19 -17.47
C GLU A 138 -8.26 20.43 -18.76
N GLY A 139 -9.13 19.42 -18.67
CA GLY A 139 -9.63 18.65 -19.82
C GLY A 139 -8.71 17.50 -20.26
N LEU A 140 -7.71 17.14 -19.46
CA LEU A 140 -6.85 15.98 -19.74
C LEU A 140 -7.48 14.71 -19.16
N PRO A 141 -7.64 13.63 -19.95
CA PRO A 141 -8.16 12.35 -19.46
C PRO A 141 -7.09 11.57 -18.70
N ILE A 142 -6.43 12.21 -17.72
CA ILE A 142 -5.28 11.65 -16.99
C ILE A 142 -5.60 10.38 -16.19
N THR A 143 -6.87 10.04 -16.02
CA THR A 143 -7.28 8.81 -15.33
C THR A 143 -7.64 7.66 -16.27
N THR A 144 -7.45 7.79 -17.59
CA THR A 144 -7.83 6.74 -18.54
C THR A 144 -6.62 5.93 -19.02
N PRO A 145 -6.70 4.58 -19.03
CA PRO A 145 -5.63 3.72 -19.52
C PRO A 145 -5.20 3.98 -20.96
N GLU A 146 -6.17 4.17 -21.87
CA GLU A 146 -5.93 4.49 -23.28
C GLU A 146 -5.04 5.74 -23.44
N PHE A 147 -5.31 6.78 -22.65
CA PHE A 147 -4.51 8.00 -22.66
C PHE A 147 -3.08 7.71 -22.20
N TRP A 148 -2.86 6.85 -21.22
CA TRP A 148 -1.49 6.52 -20.78
C TRP A 148 -0.71 5.72 -21.82
N ALA A 149 -1.38 4.88 -22.62
CA ALA A 149 -0.72 4.07 -23.64
C ALA A 149 -0.28 4.93 -24.85
N ASP A 150 -0.99 6.02 -25.14
CA ASP A 150 -0.66 6.94 -26.25
C ASP A 150 0.45 7.94 -25.87
N GLU A 151 1.67 7.69 -26.35
CA GLU A 151 2.82 8.58 -26.10
C GLU A 151 2.73 9.94 -26.81
N LEU A 152 1.89 10.08 -27.84
CA LEU A 152 1.70 11.34 -28.54
C LEU A 152 0.73 12.23 -27.74
N GLU A 153 -0.42 11.70 -27.34
CA GLU A 153 -1.43 12.43 -26.57
C GLU A 153 -0.97 12.66 -25.12
N CYS A 154 -0.34 11.65 -24.50
CA CYS A 154 0.15 11.70 -23.13
C CYS A 154 1.67 11.84 -23.07
N SER A 155 2.26 12.75 -23.85
CA SER A 155 3.71 12.97 -23.84
C SER A 155 4.26 13.33 -22.44
N GLU A 156 5.58 13.18 -22.26
CA GLU A 156 6.24 13.59 -21.01
C GLU A 156 6.00 15.07 -20.68
N GLU A 157 5.90 15.95 -21.69
CA GLU A 157 5.60 17.37 -21.49
C GLU A 157 4.19 17.57 -20.91
N VAL A 158 3.21 16.81 -21.40
CA VAL A 158 1.83 16.82 -20.87
C VAL A 158 1.82 16.31 -19.42
N LEU A 159 2.53 15.22 -19.12
CA LEU A 159 2.64 14.72 -17.75
C LEU A 159 3.39 15.69 -16.82
N ARG A 160 4.44 16.38 -17.29
CA ARG A 160 5.09 17.45 -16.53
C ARG A 160 4.15 18.60 -16.26
N ARG A 161 3.25 18.94 -17.20
CA ARG A 161 2.19 19.94 -16.99
C ARG A 161 1.18 19.47 -15.94
N VAL A 162 0.74 18.21 -15.96
CA VAL A 162 -0.17 17.66 -14.94
C VAL A 162 0.47 17.76 -13.55
N PHE A 163 1.69 17.25 -13.41
CA PHE A 163 2.42 17.17 -12.14
C PHE A 163 3.23 18.42 -11.79
N ARG A 164 2.99 19.55 -12.49
CA ARG A 164 3.74 20.79 -12.25
C ARG A 164 3.60 21.27 -10.81
N SER A 165 4.75 21.59 -10.23
CA SER A 165 4.88 22.03 -8.84
C SER A 165 4.52 23.51 -8.69
N ALA A 166 4.04 23.88 -7.51
CA ALA A 166 3.94 25.26 -7.06
C ALA A 166 5.26 25.76 -6.42
N THR A 167 6.27 24.90 -6.33
CA THR A 167 7.62 25.21 -5.82
C THR A 167 8.68 24.81 -6.85
N LYS A 168 9.96 24.96 -6.49
CA LYS A 168 11.09 24.55 -7.34
C LYS A 168 11.36 23.04 -7.30
N GLU A 169 10.91 22.35 -6.26
CA GLU A 169 11.03 20.89 -6.22
C GLU A 169 9.99 20.28 -7.15
N GLU A 170 10.45 19.45 -8.09
CA GLU A 170 9.60 18.72 -9.03
C GLU A 170 8.91 17.52 -8.36
N MET A 171 7.96 16.90 -9.07
CA MET A 171 7.32 15.67 -8.59
C MET A 171 8.42 14.62 -8.32
N PRO A 172 8.53 14.11 -7.09
CA PRO A 172 9.51 13.08 -6.80
C PRO A 172 9.30 11.87 -7.70
N MET A 173 10.38 11.23 -8.15
CA MET A 173 10.31 10.00 -8.98
C MET A 173 9.34 10.14 -10.17
N PHE A 174 9.46 11.25 -10.91
CA PHE A 174 8.61 11.55 -12.05
C PHE A 174 8.77 10.49 -13.14
N GLU A 175 9.99 10.12 -13.47
CA GLU A 175 10.30 9.14 -14.51
C GLU A 175 9.72 7.75 -14.17
N GLU A 176 9.76 7.34 -12.90
CA GLU A 176 9.14 6.09 -12.45
C GLU A 176 7.61 6.14 -12.52
N ARG A 177 7.00 7.30 -12.25
CA ARG A 177 5.54 7.49 -12.41
C ARG A 177 5.12 7.36 -13.87
N VAL A 178 5.86 7.98 -14.80
CA VAL A 178 5.62 7.82 -16.24
C VAL A 178 5.73 6.35 -16.62
N LYS A 179 6.77 5.64 -16.18
CA LYS A 179 6.93 4.20 -16.45
C LYS A 179 5.76 3.37 -15.91
N CYS A 180 5.27 3.66 -14.71
CA CYS A 180 4.11 2.97 -14.14
C CYS A 180 2.85 3.20 -14.99
N LEU A 181 2.61 4.44 -15.47
CA LEU A 181 1.48 4.75 -16.36
C LEU A 181 1.59 4.00 -17.69
N ARG A 182 2.76 4.00 -18.33
CA ARG A 182 2.98 3.27 -19.59
C ARG A 182 2.79 1.78 -19.45
N GLU A 183 3.36 1.20 -18.40
CA GLU A 183 3.21 -0.22 -18.11
C GLU A 183 1.73 -0.56 -17.92
N ALA A 184 1.04 0.19 -17.06
CA ALA A 184 -0.36 -0.09 -16.74
C ALA A 184 -1.29 0.13 -17.93
N GLY A 185 -1.10 1.21 -18.71
CA GLY A 185 -1.86 1.48 -19.93
C GLY A 185 -1.74 0.31 -20.90
N ARG A 186 -0.51 -0.13 -21.19
CA ARG A 186 -0.29 -1.29 -22.07
C ARG A 186 -0.94 -2.57 -21.55
N VAL A 187 -0.75 -2.90 -20.27
CA VAL A 187 -1.32 -4.14 -19.69
C VAL A 187 -2.84 -4.11 -19.72
N ILE A 188 -3.47 -2.97 -19.43
CA ILE A 188 -4.93 -2.83 -19.47
C ILE A 188 -5.46 -2.96 -20.90
N GLU A 189 -4.82 -2.32 -21.87
CA GLU A 189 -5.18 -2.43 -23.29
C GLU A 189 -5.03 -3.87 -23.81
N GLU A 190 -3.91 -4.54 -23.50
CA GLU A 190 -3.58 -5.86 -24.05
C GLU A 190 -4.31 -7.02 -23.35
N GLU A 191 -4.53 -6.94 -22.04
CA GLU A 191 -5.02 -8.07 -21.24
C GLU A 191 -6.43 -7.87 -20.65
N PHE A 192 -6.97 -6.64 -20.64
CA PHE A 192 -8.22 -6.31 -19.94
C PHE A 192 -9.19 -5.47 -20.79
N ASP A 193 -9.14 -5.60 -22.12
CA ASP A 193 -10.01 -4.90 -23.08
C ASP A 193 -10.06 -3.37 -22.87
N GLY A 194 -8.96 -2.77 -22.43
CA GLY A 194 -8.86 -1.33 -22.18
C GLY A 194 -9.57 -0.85 -20.91
N SER A 195 -10.12 -1.75 -20.08
CA SER A 195 -10.93 -1.37 -18.90
C SER A 195 -10.39 -1.90 -17.57
N VAL A 196 -10.25 -0.99 -16.60
CA VAL A 196 -9.99 -1.34 -15.20
C VAL A 196 -11.15 -2.14 -14.59
N ILE A 197 -12.37 -1.99 -15.13
CA ILE A 197 -13.53 -2.74 -14.65
C ILE A 197 -13.36 -4.23 -14.97
N THR A 198 -12.94 -4.57 -16.20
CA THR A 198 -12.65 -5.96 -16.59
C THR A 198 -11.61 -6.59 -15.66
N LEU A 199 -10.55 -5.84 -15.32
CA LEU A 199 -9.55 -6.27 -14.33
C LEU A 199 -10.16 -6.60 -12.95
N ILE A 200 -11.10 -5.78 -12.46
CA ILE A 200 -11.79 -6.02 -11.19
C ILE A 200 -12.73 -7.23 -11.29
N GLU A 201 -13.46 -7.35 -12.38
CA GLU A 201 -14.40 -8.46 -12.63
C GLU A 201 -13.69 -9.81 -12.68
N ASP A 202 -12.49 -9.86 -13.27
CA ASP A 202 -11.63 -11.05 -13.31
C ASP A 202 -11.23 -11.58 -11.93
N ALA A 203 -11.20 -10.70 -10.91
CA ALA A 203 -10.97 -11.09 -9.52
C ALA A 203 -12.17 -11.78 -8.87
N LYS A 204 -13.35 -11.79 -9.52
CA LYS A 204 -14.58 -12.47 -9.08
C LYS A 204 -14.99 -12.10 -7.64
N ASN A 205 -14.84 -10.82 -7.27
CA ASN A 205 -15.08 -10.30 -5.93
C ASN A 205 -14.16 -10.88 -4.83
N SER A 206 -12.98 -11.40 -5.18
CA SER A 206 -11.92 -11.75 -4.22
C SER A 206 -10.89 -10.64 -4.12
N ALA A 207 -10.73 -10.08 -2.93
CA ALA A 207 -9.71 -9.10 -2.58
C ALA A 207 -8.30 -9.70 -2.79
N ALA A 208 -8.06 -10.91 -2.28
CA ALA A 208 -6.79 -11.59 -2.47
C ALA A 208 -6.56 -11.99 -3.94
N GLY A 209 -7.62 -12.33 -4.67
CA GLY A 209 -7.59 -12.55 -6.12
C GLY A 209 -7.11 -11.32 -6.87
N LEU A 210 -7.71 -10.16 -6.61
CA LEU A 210 -7.35 -8.90 -7.27
C LEU A 210 -5.90 -8.49 -6.98
N VAL A 211 -5.45 -8.60 -5.72
CA VAL A 211 -4.04 -8.35 -5.35
C VAL A 211 -3.09 -9.24 -6.15
N ASN A 212 -3.43 -10.53 -6.32
CA ASN A 212 -2.60 -11.45 -7.08
C ASN A 212 -2.59 -11.14 -8.57
N ILE A 213 -3.73 -10.80 -9.18
CA ILE A 213 -3.79 -10.40 -10.58
C ILE A 213 -2.89 -9.17 -10.81
N LEU A 214 -2.98 -8.16 -9.95
CA LEU A 214 -2.14 -6.96 -10.02
C LEU A 214 -0.65 -7.31 -9.92
N ALA A 215 -0.24 -8.08 -8.93
CA ALA A 215 1.15 -8.46 -8.74
C ALA A 215 1.68 -9.36 -9.88
N GLU A 216 0.83 -10.18 -10.49
CA GLU A 216 1.20 -11.08 -11.59
C GLU A 216 1.32 -10.33 -12.92
N ARG A 217 0.41 -9.40 -13.23
CA ARG A 217 0.36 -8.72 -14.54
C ARG A 217 1.14 -7.41 -14.59
N PHE A 218 1.24 -6.70 -13.47
CA PHE A 218 1.89 -5.40 -13.40
C PHE A 218 3.16 -5.51 -12.55
N SER A 219 4.33 -5.41 -13.19
CA SER A 219 5.62 -5.33 -12.51
C SER A 219 5.67 -4.19 -11.48
N CYS A 220 5.03 -3.06 -11.76
CA CYS A 220 4.98 -1.94 -10.83
C CYS A 220 4.18 -2.23 -9.54
N PHE A 221 3.27 -3.21 -9.55
CA PHE A 221 2.56 -3.67 -8.34
C PHE A 221 3.22 -4.88 -7.66
N ARG A 222 4.24 -5.49 -8.28
CA ARG A 222 4.95 -6.69 -7.79
C ARG A 222 6.01 -6.36 -6.74
N ASP A 223 5.56 -5.85 -5.60
CA ASP A 223 6.40 -5.50 -4.44
C ASP A 223 6.85 -6.76 -3.69
N GLU A 224 8.00 -7.28 -4.12
CA GLU A 224 8.64 -8.50 -3.62
C GLU A 224 10.13 -8.24 -3.35
N ALA A 225 10.66 -8.88 -2.31
CA ALA A 225 12.06 -8.75 -1.91
C ALA A 225 12.66 -10.11 -1.55
N LYS A 226 13.99 -10.15 -1.37
CA LYS A 226 14.68 -11.33 -0.85
C LYS A 226 15.12 -11.06 0.59
N PHE A 227 14.63 -11.87 1.53
CA PHE A 227 14.95 -11.79 2.95
C PHE A 227 15.32 -13.16 3.48
N GLU A 228 16.46 -13.26 4.18
CA GLU A 228 16.97 -14.54 4.71
C GLU A 228 16.91 -15.70 3.70
N ARG A 229 17.34 -15.40 2.46
CA ARG A 229 17.38 -16.32 1.29
C ARG A 229 16.02 -16.73 0.73
N ARG A 230 14.91 -16.30 1.32
CA ARG A 230 13.56 -16.53 0.83
C ARG A 230 13.03 -15.30 0.08
N LYS A 231 12.23 -15.53 -0.96
CA LYS A 231 11.45 -14.48 -1.60
C LYS A 231 10.22 -14.18 -0.75
N VAL A 232 10.01 -12.91 -0.42
CA VAL A 232 8.90 -12.42 0.42
C VAL A 232 8.09 -11.39 -0.35
N ARG A 233 6.76 -11.37 -0.12
CA ARG A 233 5.80 -10.48 -0.76
C ARG A 233 5.28 -9.46 0.25
N LEU A 234 5.25 -8.18 -0.13
CA LEU A 234 4.67 -7.09 0.68
C LEU A 234 3.47 -6.45 -0.01
N LEU A 235 3.50 -6.37 -1.35
CA LEU A 235 2.37 -5.99 -2.23
C LEU A 235 1.61 -4.73 -1.80
N LYS A 236 2.30 -3.74 -1.22
CA LYS A 236 1.65 -2.60 -0.56
C LYS A 236 0.62 -1.90 -1.46
N ARG A 237 1.04 -1.46 -2.66
CA ARG A 237 0.16 -0.68 -3.55
C ARG A 237 -0.97 -1.51 -4.16
N ALA A 238 -0.75 -2.80 -4.41
CA ALA A 238 -1.81 -3.69 -4.87
C ALA A 238 -2.88 -3.86 -3.78
N GLN A 239 -2.46 -3.96 -2.51
CA GLN A 239 -3.37 -4.02 -1.37
C GLN A 239 -4.13 -2.71 -1.15
N ILE A 240 -3.46 -1.55 -1.33
CA ILE A 240 -4.12 -0.23 -1.25
C ILE A 240 -5.24 -0.13 -2.28
N PHE A 241 -5.01 -0.50 -3.55
CA PHE A 241 -6.05 -0.40 -4.57
C PHE A 241 -7.33 -1.16 -4.20
N VAL A 242 -7.20 -2.36 -3.65
CA VAL A 242 -8.35 -3.14 -3.16
C VAL A 242 -9.03 -2.46 -1.98
N ALA A 243 -8.25 -1.93 -1.04
CA ALA A 243 -8.76 -1.25 0.14
C ALA A 243 -9.49 0.06 -0.19
N ASP A 244 -8.97 0.84 -1.13
CA ASP A 244 -9.54 2.11 -1.56
C ASP A 244 -10.82 1.87 -2.37
N LEU A 245 -10.88 0.84 -3.23
CA LEU A 245 -12.14 0.41 -3.84
C LEU A 245 -13.17 0.00 -2.79
N TRP A 246 -12.79 -0.86 -1.84
CA TRP A 246 -13.66 -1.30 -0.77
C TRP A 246 -14.20 -0.12 0.05
N ALA A 247 -13.34 0.84 0.41
CA ALA A 247 -13.70 2.00 1.19
C ALA A 247 -14.57 2.99 0.40
N ALA A 248 -14.21 3.31 -0.84
CA ALA A 248 -14.92 4.26 -1.70
C ALA A 248 -16.35 3.80 -2.02
N PHE A 249 -16.53 2.50 -2.24
CA PHE A 249 -17.83 1.91 -2.57
C PHE A 249 -18.57 1.34 -1.35
N GLU A 250 -18.00 1.46 -0.14
CA GLU A 250 -18.57 0.98 1.12
C GLU A 250 -18.87 -0.53 1.11
N GLY A 251 -18.04 -1.33 0.44
CA GLY A 251 -18.22 -2.79 0.34
C GLY A 251 -19.29 -3.24 -0.67
N GLU A 252 -19.82 -2.34 -1.48
CA GLU A 252 -20.83 -2.61 -2.51
C GLU A 252 -20.26 -2.40 -3.93
N GLY A 253 -20.99 -2.81 -4.97
CA GLY A 253 -20.59 -2.59 -6.37
C GLY A 253 -19.17 -3.05 -6.66
N TYR A 254 -18.33 -2.15 -7.19
CA TYR A 254 -16.91 -2.41 -7.50
C TYR A 254 -16.01 -2.60 -6.27
N GLY A 255 -16.47 -2.23 -5.07
CA GLY A 255 -15.76 -2.47 -3.81
C GLY A 255 -16.25 -3.70 -3.05
N ARG A 256 -17.11 -4.52 -3.66
CA ARG A 256 -17.62 -5.74 -3.02
C ARG A 256 -16.56 -6.84 -3.06
N PHE A 257 -16.01 -7.17 -1.89
CA PHE A 257 -15.09 -8.29 -1.74
C PHE A 257 -15.57 -9.26 -0.65
N HIS A 258 -15.60 -10.56 -0.95
CA HIS A 258 -16.07 -11.57 0.00
C HIS A 258 -15.01 -11.98 1.04
N ASP A 259 -13.75 -11.61 0.82
CA ASP A 259 -12.58 -11.97 1.64
C ASP A 259 -11.69 -10.74 1.92
N ILE A 260 -12.29 -9.56 2.09
CA ILE A 260 -11.59 -8.29 2.34
C ILE A 260 -10.63 -8.36 3.54
N ASP A 261 -10.94 -9.18 4.55
CA ASP A 261 -10.11 -9.36 5.75
C ASP A 261 -8.77 -10.06 5.48
N LYS A 262 -8.52 -10.55 4.25
CA LYS A 262 -7.20 -11.05 3.83
C LYS A 262 -6.21 -9.93 3.48
N ILE A 263 -6.68 -8.70 3.31
CA ILE A 263 -5.84 -7.54 3.08
C ILE A 263 -5.19 -7.13 4.40
N THR A 264 -3.87 -6.98 4.40
CA THR A 264 -3.09 -6.55 5.56
C THR A 264 -2.97 -5.02 5.61
N MET A 265 -2.31 -4.51 6.64
CA MET A 265 -1.86 -3.10 6.68
C MET A 265 -0.90 -2.79 5.52
N PHE A 266 -0.72 -1.50 5.23
CA PHE A 266 0.12 -1.03 4.14
C PHE A 266 1.47 -0.55 4.70
N ALA A 267 2.51 -1.36 4.48
CA ALA A 267 3.84 -1.11 5.04
C ALA A 267 4.57 0.08 4.40
N ASP A 268 4.13 1.29 4.74
CA ASP A 268 4.69 2.58 4.36
C ASP A 268 5.77 3.05 5.36
N TYR A 269 6.03 4.37 5.45
CA TYR A 269 6.95 4.96 6.42
C TYR A 269 6.27 5.65 7.62
N ARG A 270 4.95 5.89 7.59
CA ARG A 270 4.21 6.58 8.67
C ARG A 270 3.66 5.61 9.70
N VAL A 271 3.14 4.47 9.30
CA VAL A 271 2.59 3.48 10.23
C VAL A 271 3.70 2.86 11.11
N PRO A 272 4.90 2.50 10.61
CA PRO A 272 6.00 2.06 11.46
C PRO A 272 6.41 3.12 12.50
N GLN A 273 6.40 4.41 12.12
CA GLN A 273 6.67 5.52 13.02
C GLN A 273 5.63 5.61 14.14
N MET A 274 4.36 5.39 13.82
CA MET A 274 3.28 5.37 14.82
C MET A 274 3.38 4.15 15.74
N LEU A 275 3.64 2.95 15.19
CA LEU A 275 3.86 1.74 15.98
C LEU A 275 5.04 1.87 16.95
N HIS A 276 6.12 2.54 16.53
CA HIS A 276 7.24 2.87 17.40
C HIS A 276 6.81 3.84 18.52
N SER A 277 6.01 4.86 18.19
CA SER A 277 5.50 5.83 19.17
C SER A 277 4.55 5.20 20.20
N LEU A 278 3.86 4.11 19.82
CA LEU A 278 3.04 3.30 20.72
C LEU A 278 3.87 2.29 21.54
N GLY A 279 5.17 2.17 21.28
CA GLY A 279 6.06 1.18 21.89
C GLY A 279 5.86 -0.24 21.37
N ALA A 280 4.98 -0.46 20.38
CA ALA A 280 4.71 -1.79 19.82
C ALA A 280 5.84 -2.28 18.91
N LEU A 281 6.62 -1.35 18.33
CA LEU A 281 7.76 -1.62 17.46
C LEU A 281 9.01 -0.94 18.02
N SER A 282 10.15 -1.63 17.98
CA SER A 282 11.44 -1.12 18.45
C SER A 282 12.54 -1.40 17.44
N PHE A 283 13.54 -0.53 17.39
CA PHE A 283 14.67 -0.63 16.48
C PHE A 283 15.97 -0.86 17.26
N CYS A 284 16.92 -1.59 16.67
CA CYS A 284 18.25 -1.70 17.22
C CYS A 284 18.97 -0.33 17.19
N PRO A 285 19.94 -0.07 18.09
CA PRO A 285 20.57 1.24 18.18
C PRO A 285 21.20 1.78 16.87
N PRO A 286 21.85 0.94 16.03
CA PRO A 286 22.34 1.39 14.72
C PRO A 286 21.23 1.89 13.78
N LEU A 287 20.13 1.13 13.66
CA LEU A 287 18.99 1.46 12.82
C LEU A 287 18.28 2.72 13.33
N GLU A 288 18.00 2.78 14.64
CA GLU A 288 17.39 3.95 15.26
C GLU A 288 18.24 5.21 15.04
N GLY A 289 19.56 5.09 15.23
CA GLY A 289 20.51 6.18 14.97
C GLY A 289 20.51 6.63 13.50
N ARG A 290 20.38 5.71 12.55
CA ARG A 290 20.27 6.02 11.10
C ARG A 290 19.01 6.82 10.81
N ILE A 291 17.86 6.37 11.33
CA ILE A 291 16.56 7.03 11.18
C ILE A 291 16.56 8.42 11.82
N ARG A 292 17.07 8.55 13.05
CA ARG A 292 17.15 9.84 13.77
C ARG A 292 18.02 10.87 13.05
N ARG A 293 19.11 10.42 12.41
CA ARG A 293 19.96 11.25 11.56
C ARG A 293 19.35 11.52 10.17
N LYS A 294 18.15 11.01 9.89
CA LYS A 294 17.45 11.14 8.62
C LYS A 294 18.27 10.66 7.42
N LEU A 295 19.12 9.68 7.66
CA LEU A 295 19.95 9.08 6.63
C LEU A 295 19.14 8.06 5.82
N PRO A 296 19.36 7.95 4.51
CA PRO A 296 18.60 7.03 3.67
C PRO A 296 18.87 5.57 4.03
N ILE A 297 17.84 4.75 3.87
CA ILE A 297 17.83 3.30 3.92
C ILE A 297 17.61 2.82 2.48
N GLU A 298 18.50 1.98 1.98
CA GLU A 298 18.46 1.51 0.59
C GLU A 298 17.26 0.59 0.36
N SER A 299 16.64 0.69 -0.82
CA SER A 299 15.51 -0.18 -1.11
C SER A 299 15.98 -1.62 -1.40
N GLY A 300 15.30 -2.61 -0.82
CA GLY A 300 15.66 -4.02 -0.82
C GLY A 300 16.64 -4.42 0.29
N GLU A 301 17.10 -3.48 1.12
CA GLU A 301 18.02 -3.81 2.21
C GLU A 301 17.32 -4.45 3.40
N SER A 302 18.08 -5.20 4.22
CA SER A 302 17.52 -5.95 5.35
C SER A 302 16.73 -5.05 6.32
N TRP A 303 17.24 -3.87 6.65
CA TRP A 303 16.53 -2.93 7.54
C TRP A 303 15.20 -2.46 6.97
N GLU A 304 15.11 -2.16 5.67
CA GLU A 304 13.85 -1.81 5.04
C GLU A 304 12.83 -2.95 5.20
N ILE A 305 13.25 -4.17 4.82
CA ILE A 305 12.36 -5.33 4.80
C ILE A 305 11.89 -5.67 6.22
N GLN A 306 12.78 -5.63 7.21
CA GLN A 306 12.43 -5.86 8.61
C GLN A 306 11.43 -4.81 9.12
N ILE A 307 11.63 -3.51 8.84
CA ILE A 307 10.66 -2.46 9.23
C ILE A 307 9.29 -2.76 8.64
N ARG A 308 9.23 -3.11 7.35
CA ARG A 308 7.96 -3.35 6.65
C ARG A 308 7.26 -4.62 7.15
N GLY A 309 7.96 -5.75 7.17
CA GLY A 309 7.40 -7.04 7.59
C GLY A 309 6.99 -7.06 9.06
N CYS A 310 7.82 -6.52 9.95
CA CYS A 310 7.46 -6.41 11.37
C CYS A 310 6.27 -5.48 11.62
N SER A 311 6.12 -4.40 10.83
CA SER A 311 4.94 -3.54 10.91
C SER A 311 3.65 -4.26 10.51
N ILE A 312 3.70 -5.05 9.43
CA ILE A 312 2.56 -5.87 9.00
C ILE A 312 2.15 -6.84 10.10
N TRP A 313 3.14 -7.55 10.66
CA TRP A 313 2.89 -8.50 11.73
C TRP A 313 2.37 -7.82 13.01
N ALA A 314 2.89 -6.65 13.35
CA ALA A 314 2.43 -5.89 14.52
C ALA A 314 0.95 -5.52 14.42
N ILE A 315 0.49 -5.05 13.25
CA ILE A 315 -0.93 -4.74 13.06
C ILE A 315 -1.80 -5.99 13.12
N GLU A 316 -1.34 -7.13 12.58
CA GLU A 316 -2.07 -8.38 12.73
C GLU A 316 -2.20 -8.79 14.20
N LEU A 317 -1.13 -8.65 15.00
CA LEU A 317 -1.19 -8.92 16.44
C LEU A 317 -2.13 -7.95 17.16
N LEU A 318 -2.11 -6.66 16.81
CA LEU A 318 -3.05 -5.66 17.34
C LEU A 318 -4.50 -6.05 17.03
N ARG A 319 -4.79 -6.38 15.77
CA ARG A 319 -6.13 -6.85 15.34
C ARG A 319 -6.58 -8.06 16.14
N ARG A 320 -5.71 -9.07 16.29
CA ARG A 320 -6.01 -10.27 17.09
C ARG A 320 -6.31 -9.94 18.55
N GLU A 321 -5.56 -9.02 19.16
CA GLU A 321 -5.82 -8.59 20.54
C GLU A 321 -7.11 -7.77 20.66
N ILE A 322 -7.43 -6.90 19.69
CA ILE A 322 -8.70 -6.17 19.66
C ILE A 322 -9.89 -7.14 19.62
N ILE A 323 -9.87 -8.13 18.72
CA ILE A 323 -10.95 -9.13 18.61
C ILE A 323 -11.09 -9.98 19.88
N LYS A 324 -9.99 -10.21 20.63
CA LYS A 324 -10.07 -10.87 21.94
C LYS A 324 -10.74 -10.00 23.01
N LEU A 325 -10.51 -8.68 22.96
CA LEU A 325 -11.09 -7.72 23.89
C LEU A 325 -12.56 -7.48 23.60
N ASP A 326 -12.92 -7.41 22.31
CA ASP A 326 -14.29 -7.22 21.84
C ASP A 326 -14.53 -8.08 20.58
N PRO A 327 -15.13 -9.27 20.74
CA PRO A 327 -15.45 -10.16 19.62
C PRO A 327 -16.43 -9.59 18.59
N GLU A 328 -17.21 -8.56 18.96
CA GLU A 328 -18.18 -7.90 18.08
C GLU A 328 -17.58 -6.68 17.36
N ALA A 329 -16.31 -6.34 17.65
CA ALA A 329 -15.63 -5.23 17.01
C ALA A 329 -15.51 -5.48 15.51
N LYS A 330 -16.12 -4.59 14.72
CA LYS A 330 -16.03 -4.58 13.26
C LYS A 330 -14.72 -3.92 12.81
N VAL A 331 -13.60 -4.61 13.04
CA VAL A 331 -12.25 -4.13 12.74
C VAL A 331 -11.51 -5.09 11.82
N ASN A 332 -10.77 -4.53 10.87
CA ASN A 332 -9.81 -5.25 10.05
C ASN A 332 -8.48 -4.47 9.97
N ALA A 333 -7.47 -5.07 9.34
CA ALA A 333 -6.14 -4.45 9.27
C ALA A 333 -6.15 -3.11 8.50
N ILE A 334 -7.03 -2.96 7.50
CA ILE A 334 -7.21 -1.72 6.72
C ILE A 334 -7.67 -0.58 7.64
N LEU A 335 -8.70 -0.81 8.45
CA LEU A 335 -9.24 0.23 9.34
C LEU A 335 -8.23 0.66 10.42
N ILE A 336 -7.45 -0.29 10.95
CA ILE A 336 -6.37 0.01 11.90
C ILE A 336 -5.29 0.87 11.21
N ASP A 337 -4.90 0.49 9.99
CA ASP A 337 -3.91 1.24 9.19
C ASP A 337 -4.34 2.68 8.95
N PHE A 338 -5.55 2.89 8.43
CA PHE A 338 -6.12 4.21 8.17
C PHE A 338 -6.14 5.08 9.44
N LEU A 339 -6.59 4.52 10.57
CA LEU A 339 -6.59 5.25 11.84
C LEU A 339 -5.16 5.62 12.27
N LEU A 340 -4.20 4.70 12.22
CA LEU A 340 -2.83 4.99 12.63
C LEU A 340 -2.15 6.02 11.73
N TYR A 341 -2.45 6.01 10.44
CA TYR A 341 -1.96 7.01 9.50
C TYR A 341 -2.52 8.41 9.82
N ASP A 342 -3.83 8.51 10.11
CA ASP A 342 -4.47 9.75 10.52
C ASP A 342 -3.91 10.28 11.85
N LEU A 343 -3.74 9.40 12.84
CA LEU A 343 -3.12 9.73 14.13
C LEU A 343 -1.68 10.22 13.94
N ALA A 344 -0.89 9.60 13.06
CA ALA A 344 0.46 10.05 12.76
C ALA A 344 0.48 11.48 12.17
N LYS A 345 -0.50 11.83 11.32
CA LYS A 345 -0.65 13.20 10.80
C LYS A 345 -1.17 14.19 11.84
N GLU A 346 -2.05 13.78 12.74
CA GLU A 346 -2.50 14.61 13.87
C GLU A 346 -1.32 14.95 14.79
N LYS A 347 -0.54 13.96 15.20
CA LYS A 347 0.65 14.15 16.03
C LYS A 347 1.68 15.08 15.41
N GLU A 348 1.96 14.93 14.11
CA GLU A 348 2.87 15.82 13.37
C GLU A 348 2.35 17.26 13.37
N ARG A 349 1.06 17.48 13.12
CA ARG A 349 0.44 18.82 13.16
C ARG A 349 0.47 19.43 14.55
N ASN A 350 0.37 18.62 15.60
CA ASN A 350 0.45 19.05 16.99
C ASN A 350 1.89 19.28 17.47
N GLY A 351 2.90 18.96 16.66
CA GLY A 351 4.31 19.06 17.03
C GLY A 351 4.73 18.07 18.12
N GLU A 352 4.02 16.95 18.27
CA GLU A 352 4.36 15.92 19.25
C GLU A 352 5.69 15.24 18.90
N GLU A 353 6.49 14.96 19.93
CA GLU A 353 7.78 14.31 19.74
C GLU A 353 7.60 12.85 19.28
N ALA A 354 8.16 12.53 18.12
CA ALA A 354 8.21 11.19 17.57
C ALA A 354 9.58 10.96 16.90
N ILE A 355 9.99 9.69 16.78
CA ILE A 355 11.11 9.35 15.92
C ILE A 355 10.79 9.82 14.49
N PRO A 356 11.74 10.34 13.69
CA PRO A 356 11.50 10.58 12.27
C PRO A 356 11.04 9.29 11.57
N HIS A 357 10.25 9.41 10.50
CA HIS A 357 10.00 8.27 9.63
C HIS A 357 11.30 7.84 8.93
N HIS A 358 11.43 6.56 8.60
CA HIS A 358 12.57 6.09 7.81
C HIS A 358 12.51 6.69 6.39
N ARG A 359 13.67 6.80 5.74
CA ARG A 359 13.80 7.42 4.41
C ARG A 359 14.30 6.41 3.41
N THR A 360 13.36 5.74 2.75
CA THR A 360 13.64 4.90 1.59
C THR A 360 12.97 5.51 0.38
N ARG A 361 13.71 5.64 -0.73
CA ARG A 361 13.20 6.16 -2.00
C ARG A 361 12.98 5.00 -2.95
N SER A 362 11.73 4.65 -3.21
CA SER A 362 11.36 3.60 -4.16
C SER A 362 9.89 3.72 -4.57
N ILE A 363 9.50 2.94 -5.57
CA ILE A 363 8.10 2.82 -6.01
C ILE A 363 7.22 2.05 -5.00
N TRP A 364 7.80 1.50 -3.93
CA TRP A 364 7.10 0.65 -2.96
C TRP A 364 6.53 1.41 -1.76
N TYR A 365 6.92 2.67 -1.57
CA TYR A 365 6.61 3.48 -0.39
C TYR A 365 5.63 4.57 -0.66
#